data_AF-A0A4Q4CQW1-F1
#
_entry.id   AF-A0A4Q4CQW1-F1
#
_cell.length_a   1.000
_cell.length_b   1.000
_cell.length_c   1.000
_cell.angle_alpha   90.00
_cell.angle_beta   90.00
_cell.angle_gamma   90.00
#
_symmetry.space_group_name_H-M   'P 1'
#
loop_
_entity.id
_entity.type
_entity.pdbx_description
1 polymer ?
#
loop_
_entity_poly.entity_id
_entity_poly.type
_entity_poly.pdbx_seq_one_letter_code
_entity_poly.pdbx_strand_id
1 'polypeptide(L)'
;MPMLASPRAAPIVAILLSLGVAAPAVAQAPTPMQVIEAFEGVQGPIRTYRPSHPKGTCAAGFFEGTAEGAKLSVSPAFGGQRIPTIIRFGVGGGPTAADTSRSTRSLSIRFQVPNGTPWDMANISVPIFGAPTPEALVEGLRVRRPDPATGRPNQEAINAFVAANPKTTLQGRWLAANAPPASWATTP
;
A
#
# COMPACT_ATOMS: atom_id res chain seq x y z
N MET A 1 23.47 45.65 72.56
CA MET A 1 23.80 44.76 71.42
C MET A 1 22.90 43.54 71.57
N PRO A 2 21.97 43.30 70.62
CA PRO A 2 22.30 42.66 69.36
C PRO A 2 21.73 43.36 68.11
N MET A 3 22.37 43.06 66.97
CA MET A 3 21.99 43.38 65.58
C MET A 3 20.73 42.61 65.16
N LEU A 4 19.99 43.13 64.16
CA LEU A 4 19.26 42.39 63.09
C LEU A 4 18.51 43.45 62.26
N ALA A 5 18.96 43.87 61.07
CA ALA A 5 19.15 43.19 59.78
C ALA A 5 18.18 43.83 58.76
N SER A 6 18.73 44.56 57.80
CA SER A 6 18.00 45.22 56.70
C SER A 6 17.22 44.22 55.83
N PRO A 7 16.03 44.57 55.32
CA PRO A 7 15.32 43.70 54.39
C PRO A 7 16.05 43.67 53.04
N ARG A 8 16.60 42.50 52.68
CA ARG A 8 17.12 42.23 51.33
C ARG A 8 15.93 42.00 50.40
N ALA A 9 15.85 42.81 49.34
CA ALA A 9 14.92 42.60 48.23
C ALA A 9 15.20 41.24 47.57
N ALA A 10 14.16 40.42 47.42
CA ALA A 10 14.23 39.17 46.68
C ALA A 10 14.16 39.45 45.16
N PRO A 11 15.00 38.83 44.32
CA PRO A 11 14.89 38.97 42.87
C PRO A 11 13.74 38.09 42.36
N ILE A 12 12.79 38.70 41.65
CA ILE A 12 11.73 37.97 40.93
C ILE A 12 12.38 37.33 39.70
N VAL A 13 12.56 36.01 39.72
CA VAL A 13 12.94 35.23 38.53
C VAL A 13 11.68 34.99 37.72
N ALA A 14 11.52 35.73 36.62
CA ALA A 14 10.46 35.49 35.65
C ALA A 14 10.82 34.27 34.78
N ILE A 15 10.16 33.14 35.03
CA ILE A 15 10.22 31.96 34.14
C ILE A 15 9.26 32.22 32.98
N LEU A 16 9.80 32.60 31.83
CA LEU A 16 9.06 32.63 30.56
C LEU A 16 8.84 31.19 30.08
N LEU A 17 7.64 30.64 30.32
CA LEU A 17 7.19 29.44 29.62
C LEU A 17 6.96 29.79 28.15
N SER A 18 7.89 29.39 27.29
CA SER A 18 7.66 29.34 25.85
C SER A 18 6.65 28.23 25.55
N LEU A 19 5.40 28.62 25.31
CA LEU A 19 4.39 27.77 24.67
C LEU A 19 4.87 27.50 23.23
N GLY A 20 5.61 26.41 23.06
CA GLY A 20 5.94 25.89 21.73
C GLY A 20 4.66 25.46 21.03
N VAL A 21 4.28 26.18 19.99
CA VAL A 21 3.23 25.74 19.07
C VAL A 21 3.80 24.53 18.33
N ALA A 22 3.46 23.33 18.79
CA ALA A 22 3.76 22.10 18.07
C ALA A 22 2.98 22.16 16.74
N ALA A 23 3.70 22.39 15.63
CA ALA A 23 3.13 22.18 14.32
C ALA A 23 2.62 20.74 14.22
N PRO A 24 1.46 20.48 13.58
CA PRO A 24 0.97 19.13 13.43
C PRO A 24 2.02 18.32 12.66
N ALA A 25 2.55 17.28 13.30
CA ALA A 25 3.44 16.34 12.65
C ALA A 25 2.64 15.66 11.53
N VAL A 26 2.96 15.98 10.28
CA VAL A 26 2.45 15.23 9.13
C VAL A 26 3.11 13.85 9.22
N ALA A 27 2.32 12.80 9.44
CA ALA A 27 2.83 11.44 9.42
C ALA A 27 3.48 11.19 8.06
N GLN A 28 4.78 10.89 8.06
CA GLN A 28 5.51 10.67 6.83
C GLN A 28 5.15 9.30 6.26
N ALA A 29 4.90 9.27 4.94
CA ALA A 29 4.58 8.02 4.27
C ALA A 29 5.71 6.99 4.42
N PRO A 30 5.38 5.70 4.59
CA PRO A 30 6.37 4.65 4.68
C PRO A 30 7.24 4.60 3.44
N THR A 31 8.53 4.36 3.63
CA THR A 31 9.48 4.19 2.54
C THR A 31 9.22 2.87 1.78
N PRO A 32 9.66 2.75 0.53
CA PRO A 32 9.58 1.48 -0.20
C PRO A 32 10.20 0.30 0.56
N MET A 33 11.31 0.54 1.27
CA MET A 33 11.95 -0.47 2.09
C MET A 33 11.08 -0.91 3.27
N GLN A 34 10.42 0.03 3.96
CA GLN A 34 9.50 -0.32 5.05
C GLN A 34 8.30 -1.13 4.56
N VAL A 35 7.82 -0.89 3.33
CA VAL A 35 6.76 -1.72 2.71
C VAL A 35 7.28 -3.14 2.45
N ILE A 36 8.48 -3.28 1.88
CA ILE A 36 9.09 -4.59 1.64
C ILE A 36 9.30 -5.36 2.95
N GLU A 37 9.90 -4.72 3.96
CA GLU A 37 10.11 -5.31 5.28
C GLU A 37 8.81 -5.74 5.95
N ALA A 38 7.72 -4.99 5.78
CA ALA A 38 6.41 -5.37 6.29
C ALA A 38 5.89 -6.64 5.60
N PHE A 39 6.05 -6.77 4.29
CA PHE A 39 5.71 -7.99 3.56
C PHE A 39 6.58 -9.19 3.98
N GLU A 40 7.90 -9.00 4.13
CA GLU A 40 8.82 -10.04 4.60
C GLU A 40 8.49 -10.47 6.03
N GLY A 41 8.04 -9.53 6.88
CA GLY A 41 7.59 -9.84 8.22
C GLY A 41 6.41 -10.82 8.26
N VAL A 42 5.56 -10.84 7.22
CA VAL A 42 4.42 -11.77 7.14
C VAL A 42 4.79 -13.07 6.44
N GLN A 43 5.58 -12.99 5.37
CA GLN A 43 5.83 -14.12 4.46
C GLN A 43 7.17 -14.84 4.73
N GLY A 44 8.00 -14.29 5.61
CA GLY A 44 9.41 -14.65 5.72
C GLY A 44 10.27 -13.96 4.65
N PRO A 45 11.58 -14.25 4.59
CA PRO A 45 12.50 -13.64 3.65
C PRO A 45 12.08 -13.85 2.18
N ILE A 46 11.96 -12.75 1.43
CA ILE A 46 11.58 -12.75 0.02
C ILE A 46 12.82 -12.45 -0.82
N ARG A 47 13.35 -13.45 -1.54
CA ARG A 47 14.62 -13.32 -2.28
C ARG A 47 14.52 -13.67 -3.76
N THR A 48 13.56 -14.52 -4.13
CA THR A 48 13.44 -15.10 -5.47
C THR A 48 12.11 -14.79 -6.16
N TYR A 49 11.20 -14.11 -5.46
CA TYR A 49 9.87 -13.77 -5.96
C TYR A 49 9.45 -12.37 -5.51
N ARG A 50 8.32 -11.87 -6.02
CA ARG A 50 7.81 -10.53 -5.69
C ARG A 50 7.17 -10.53 -4.30
N PRO A 51 7.31 -9.47 -3.49
CA PRO A 51 6.63 -9.37 -2.19
C PRO A 51 5.10 -9.47 -2.27
N SER A 52 4.53 -9.10 -3.43
CA SER A 52 3.10 -9.20 -3.70
C SER A 52 2.88 -9.66 -5.14
N HIS A 53 1.78 -10.39 -5.37
CA HIS A 53 1.47 -11.05 -6.64
C HIS A 53 2.64 -11.83 -7.27
N PRO A 54 3.35 -12.68 -6.49
CA PRO A 54 4.54 -13.41 -6.96
C PRO A 54 4.24 -14.38 -8.10
N LYS A 55 3.13 -15.12 -8.01
CA LYS A 55 2.67 -16.04 -9.05
C LYS A 55 1.93 -15.28 -10.15
N GLY A 56 2.25 -15.58 -11.40
CA GLY A 56 1.62 -14.94 -12.55
C GLY A 56 2.14 -15.45 -13.89
N THR A 57 1.52 -14.98 -14.96
CA THR A 57 1.90 -15.28 -16.35
C THR A 57 1.97 -13.99 -17.17
N CYS A 58 2.74 -14.01 -18.25
CA CYS A 58 2.92 -12.86 -19.12
C CYS A 58 2.28 -13.09 -20.49
N ALA A 59 1.85 -12.00 -21.11
CA ALA A 59 1.44 -11.94 -22.50
C ALA A 59 2.06 -10.71 -23.16
N ALA A 60 2.10 -10.71 -24.48
CA ALA A 60 2.44 -9.54 -25.29
C ALA A 60 1.26 -9.20 -26.18
N GLY A 61 1.07 -7.92 -26.46
CA GLY A 61 -0.04 -7.46 -27.28
C GLY A 61 0.17 -6.02 -27.72
N PHE A 62 -0.92 -5.38 -28.13
CA PHE A 62 -0.91 -3.99 -28.53
C PHE A 62 -2.08 -3.23 -27.93
N PHE A 63 -1.85 -1.95 -27.67
CA PHE A 63 -2.90 -1.00 -27.34
C PHE A 63 -3.07 -0.02 -28.48
N GLU A 64 -4.32 0.35 -28.77
CA GLU A 64 -4.65 1.38 -29.74
C GLU A 64 -5.69 2.31 -29.09
N GLY A 65 -5.30 3.56 -28.87
CA GLY A 65 -6.20 4.54 -28.26
C GLY A 65 -7.33 4.91 -29.21
N THR A 66 -8.55 5.03 -28.69
CA THR A 66 -9.70 5.49 -29.49
C THR A 66 -9.71 7.01 -29.64
N ALA A 67 -10.49 7.50 -30.61
CA ALA A 67 -10.71 8.94 -30.79
C ALA A 67 -11.38 9.60 -29.56
N GLU A 68 -12.21 8.86 -28.82
CA GLU A 68 -12.80 9.32 -27.56
C GLU A 68 -11.75 9.44 -26.46
N GLY A 69 -10.82 8.47 -26.37
CA GLY A 69 -9.70 8.51 -25.42
C GLY A 69 -8.81 9.73 -25.65
N ALA A 70 -8.55 10.07 -26.92
CA ALA A 70 -7.77 11.27 -27.30
C ALA A 70 -8.43 12.59 -26.87
N LYS A 71 -9.76 12.63 -26.69
CA LYS A 71 -10.47 13.81 -26.16
C LYS A 71 -10.30 13.97 -24.64
N LEU A 72 -9.97 12.88 -23.94
CA LEU A 72 -9.84 12.85 -22.47
C LEU A 72 -8.38 12.94 -21.98
N SER A 73 -7.40 12.70 -22.86
CA SER A 73 -5.99 12.61 -22.47
C SER A 73 -5.07 13.14 -23.57
N VAL A 74 -4.04 13.88 -23.15
CA VAL A 74 -2.95 14.36 -24.03
C VAL A 74 -1.79 13.36 -24.15
N SER A 75 -1.88 12.20 -23.47
CA SER A 75 -0.82 11.19 -23.52
C SER A 75 -0.69 10.61 -24.94
N PRO A 76 0.55 10.45 -25.47
CA PRO A 76 0.76 9.87 -26.79
C PRO A 76 0.22 8.44 -26.93
N ALA A 77 0.03 7.73 -25.81
CA ALA A 77 -0.60 6.41 -25.82
C ALA A 77 -2.01 6.43 -26.45
N PHE A 78 -2.73 7.56 -26.35
CA PHE A 78 -4.08 7.72 -26.88
C PHE A 78 -4.12 8.33 -28.29
N GLY A 79 -2.98 8.52 -28.96
CA GLY A 79 -2.88 9.15 -30.29
C GLY A 79 -3.35 8.28 -31.47
N GLY A 80 -4.05 7.17 -31.25
CA GLY A 80 -4.54 6.26 -32.29
C GLY A 80 -3.49 5.34 -32.92
N GLN A 81 -2.22 5.47 -32.55
CA GLN A 81 -1.18 4.54 -33.00
C GLN A 81 -1.21 3.25 -32.20
N ARG A 82 -0.95 2.14 -32.89
CA ARG A 82 -0.81 0.82 -32.27
C ARG A 82 0.53 0.74 -31.53
N ILE A 83 0.49 0.66 -30.20
CA ILE A 83 1.69 0.62 -29.34
C ILE A 83 1.91 -0.77 -28.75
N PRO A 84 3.15 -1.32 -28.76
CA PRO A 84 3.44 -2.60 -28.13
C PRO A 84 3.20 -2.56 -26.62
N THR A 85 2.70 -3.67 -26.08
CA THR A 85 2.48 -3.85 -24.64
C THR A 85 3.08 -5.14 -24.13
N ILE A 86 3.58 -5.10 -22.90
CA ILE A 86 3.88 -6.29 -22.10
C ILE A 86 2.86 -6.34 -20.98
N ILE A 87 2.13 -7.44 -20.89
CA ILE A 87 1.04 -7.64 -19.96
C ILE A 87 1.46 -8.72 -18.98
N ARG A 88 1.21 -8.51 -17.69
CA ARG A 88 1.39 -9.52 -16.65
C ARG A 88 0.10 -9.70 -15.87
N PHE A 89 -0.40 -10.92 -15.87
CA PHE A 89 -1.45 -11.38 -14.99
C PHE A 89 -0.84 -11.99 -13.73
N GLY A 90 -1.55 -11.93 -12.61
CA GLY A 90 -1.09 -12.56 -11.37
C GLY A 90 -2.20 -12.75 -10.36
N VAL A 91 -1.91 -13.51 -9.31
CA VAL A 91 -2.82 -13.77 -8.21
C VAL A 91 -2.24 -13.23 -6.91
N GLY A 92 -3.07 -12.57 -6.09
CA GLY A 92 -2.66 -12.11 -4.77
C GLY A 92 -2.43 -13.28 -3.82
N GLY A 93 -1.48 -13.14 -2.88
CA GLY A 93 -1.05 -14.20 -1.97
C GLY A 93 0.42 -14.57 -2.20
N GLY A 94 0.81 -15.77 -1.74
CA GLY A 94 2.19 -16.28 -1.86
C GLY A 94 2.50 -16.95 -3.21
N PRO A 95 3.75 -17.38 -3.44
CA PRO A 95 4.20 -17.99 -4.70
C PRO A 95 3.46 -19.30 -5.05
N THR A 96 2.87 -19.97 -4.07
CA THR A 96 2.11 -21.22 -4.22
C THR A 96 0.60 -21.01 -4.22
N ALA A 97 0.11 -19.75 -4.29
CA ALA A 97 -1.32 -19.47 -4.30
C ALA A 97 -2.04 -20.17 -5.46
N ALA A 98 -3.19 -20.76 -5.18
CA ALA A 98 -4.06 -21.34 -6.21
C ALA A 98 -4.63 -20.23 -7.10
N ASP A 99 -4.67 -20.45 -8.42
CA ASP A 99 -5.28 -19.50 -9.36
C ASP A 99 -6.79 -19.37 -9.19
N THR A 100 -7.39 -20.29 -8.43
CA THR A 100 -8.81 -20.31 -8.04
C THR A 100 -9.07 -19.76 -6.63
N SER A 101 -8.03 -19.26 -5.95
CA SER A 101 -8.18 -18.69 -4.60
C SER A 101 -9.07 -17.44 -4.60
N ARG A 102 -9.82 -17.23 -3.50
CA ARG A 102 -10.61 -16.00 -3.24
C ARG A 102 -9.70 -14.83 -2.86
N SER A 103 -8.93 -14.38 -3.84
CA SER A 103 -7.93 -13.33 -3.76
C SER A 103 -8.07 -12.40 -4.96
N THR A 104 -7.36 -11.27 -4.96
CA THR A 104 -7.28 -10.38 -6.12
C THR A 104 -6.63 -11.07 -7.32
N ARG A 105 -7.01 -10.68 -8.53
CA ARG A 105 -6.20 -10.88 -9.73
C ARG A 105 -5.53 -9.55 -10.06
N SER A 106 -4.26 -9.56 -10.45
CA SER A 106 -3.54 -8.36 -10.90
C SER A 106 -3.47 -8.31 -12.41
N LEU A 107 -3.59 -7.10 -12.96
CA LEU A 107 -3.30 -6.79 -14.36
C LEU A 107 -2.29 -5.66 -14.38
N SER A 108 -1.03 -5.99 -14.69
CA SER A 108 0.02 -5.01 -14.92
C SER A 108 0.27 -4.89 -16.41
N ILE A 109 0.32 -3.67 -16.94
CA ILE A 109 0.55 -3.41 -18.36
C ILE A 109 1.66 -2.38 -18.49
N ARG A 110 2.69 -2.71 -19.26
CA ARG A 110 3.70 -1.77 -19.72
C ARG A 110 3.39 -1.38 -21.17
N PHE A 111 3.11 -0.11 -21.40
CA PHE A 111 2.91 0.48 -22.73
C PHE A 111 4.23 1.05 -23.23
N GLN A 112 4.70 0.58 -24.38
CA GLN A 112 5.89 1.12 -25.04
C GLN A 112 5.52 2.33 -25.88
N VAL A 113 5.34 3.47 -25.21
CA VAL A 113 4.92 4.72 -25.84
C VAL A 113 6.02 5.23 -26.81
N PRO A 114 5.70 5.58 -28.07
CA PRO A 114 6.68 6.09 -29.02
C PRO A 114 7.39 7.35 -28.48
N ASN A 115 8.72 7.40 -28.63
CA ASN A 115 9.55 8.56 -28.26
C ASN A 115 9.38 9.03 -26.80
N GLY A 116 8.95 8.14 -25.90
CA GLY A 116 8.63 8.48 -24.52
C GLY A 116 9.14 7.45 -23.52
N THR A 117 8.92 7.75 -22.23
CA THR A 117 9.13 6.78 -21.16
C THR A 117 8.00 5.74 -21.21
N PRO A 118 8.29 4.44 -21.02
CA PRO A 118 7.25 3.44 -20.89
C PRO A 118 6.25 3.85 -19.81
N TRP A 119 4.96 3.70 -20.10
CA TRP A 119 3.91 3.90 -19.12
C TRP A 119 3.57 2.55 -18.48
N ASP A 120 3.69 2.46 -17.16
CA ASP A 120 3.28 1.28 -16.40
C ASP A 120 1.95 1.53 -15.69
N MET A 121 0.99 0.62 -15.89
CA MET A 121 -0.21 0.49 -15.08
C MET A 121 -0.13 -0.76 -14.21
N ALA A 122 -0.51 -0.64 -12.95
CA ALA A 122 -0.61 -1.76 -12.02
C ALA A 122 -2.01 -1.78 -11.41
N ASN A 123 -2.86 -2.68 -11.92
CA ASN A 123 -4.25 -2.77 -11.56
C ASN A 123 -4.54 -4.07 -10.81
N ILE A 124 -5.68 -4.08 -10.12
CA ILE A 124 -6.26 -5.27 -9.51
C ILE A 124 -7.73 -5.40 -9.93
N SER A 125 -8.23 -6.63 -9.96
CA SER A 125 -9.60 -6.96 -10.38
C SER A 125 -10.69 -6.59 -9.38
N VAL A 126 -10.33 -5.85 -8.34
CA VAL A 126 -11.24 -5.47 -7.25
C VAL A 126 -11.29 -3.95 -7.22
N PRO A 127 -12.46 -3.32 -7.21
CA PRO A 127 -12.59 -1.85 -7.30
C PRO A 127 -12.17 -1.13 -6.00
N ILE A 128 -11.64 -1.85 -5.03
CA ILE A 128 -11.26 -1.38 -3.70
C ILE A 128 -9.99 -2.09 -3.22
N PHE A 129 -9.15 -1.36 -2.49
CA PHE A 129 -7.93 -1.89 -1.88
C PHE A 129 -8.11 -2.09 -0.37
N GLY A 130 -7.46 -3.11 0.20
CA GLY A 130 -7.54 -3.48 1.61
C GLY A 130 -6.84 -2.50 2.57
N ALA A 131 -6.22 -1.43 2.05
CA ALA A 131 -5.62 -0.36 2.84
C ALA A 131 -5.93 1.00 2.20
N PRO A 132 -6.57 1.93 2.92
CA PRO A 132 -6.87 3.25 2.38
C PRO A 132 -5.64 4.16 2.27
N THR A 133 -4.55 3.84 2.98
CA THR A 133 -3.29 4.58 2.95
C THR A 133 -2.08 3.63 3.02
N PRO A 134 -0.88 4.06 2.61
CA PRO A 134 0.33 3.27 2.74
C PRO A 134 0.66 2.91 4.21
N GLU A 135 0.40 3.80 5.16
CA GLU A 135 0.60 3.54 6.60
C GLU A 135 -0.31 2.42 7.08
N ALA A 136 -1.59 2.44 6.68
CA ALA A 136 -2.54 1.39 7.00
C ALA A 136 -2.15 0.04 6.39
N LEU A 137 -1.52 0.03 5.20
CA LEU A 137 -0.97 -1.19 4.60
C LEU A 137 0.15 -1.75 5.47
N VAL A 138 1.13 -0.91 5.81
CA VAL A 138 2.30 -1.32 6.60
C VAL A 138 1.89 -1.79 7.98
N GLU A 139 1.02 -1.04 8.67
CA GLU A 139 0.52 -1.43 9.99
C GLU A 139 -0.30 -2.71 9.93
N GLY A 140 -1.18 -2.83 8.93
CA GLY A 140 -1.97 -4.03 8.70
C GLY A 140 -1.10 -5.28 8.47
N LEU A 141 0.05 -5.15 7.80
CA LEU A 141 1.04 -6.22 7.65
C LEU A 141 1.77 -6.52 8.96
N ARG A 142 2.18 -5.48 9.71
CA ARG A 142 2.90 -5.64 10.99
C ARG A 142 2.08 -6.40 12.03
N VAL A 143 0.81 -6.05 12.21
CA VAL A 143 -0.06 -6.78 13.16
C VAL A 143 -0.35 -8.23 12.74
N ARG A 144 -0.11 -8.56 11.46
CA ARG A 144 -0.25 -9.93 10.90
C ARG A 144 1.07 -10.70 10.86
N ARG A 145 2.17 -10.12 11.33
CA ARG A 145 3.45 -10.83 11.48
C ARG A 145 3.24 -12.02 12.42
N PRO A 146 3.63 -13.25 12.01
CA PRO A 146 3.65 -14.39 12.92
C PRO A 146 4.59 -14.15 14.10
N ASP A 147 4.16 -14.48 15.31
CA ASP A 147 5.03 -14.51 16.48
C ASP A 147 6.08 -15.63 16.32
N PRO A 148 7.38 -15.36 16.59
CA PRO A 148 8.43 -16.35 16.38
C PRO A 148 8.31 -17.62 17.23
N ALA A 149 7.69 -17.54 18.41
CA ALA A 149 7.54 -18.68 19.30
C ALA A 149 6.35 -19.56 18.91
N THR A 150 5.26 -18.96 18.41
CA THR A 150 4.02 -19.68 18.09
C THR A 150 3.80 -19.95 16.60
N GLY A 151 4.52 -19.23 15.72
CA GLY A 151 4.32 -19.26 14.27
C GLY A 151 2.98 -18.69 13.81
N ARG A 152 2.24 -18.00 14.68
CA ARG A 152 0.90 -17.45 14.41
C ARG A 152 0.82 -15.96 14.72
N PRO A 153 0.00 -15.19 14.00
CA PRO A 153 -0.24 -13.78 14.34
C PRO A 153 -0.98 -13.62 15.67
N ASN A 154 -0.79 -12.47 16.33
CA ASN A 154 -1.58 -12.10 17.51
C ASN A 154 -2.99 -11.64 17.09
N GLN A 155 -4.00 -12.44 17.43
CA GLN A 155 -5.39 -12.17 17.05
C GLN A 155 -5.97 -10.92 17.72
N GLU A 156 -5.57 -10.62 18.95
CA GLU A 156 -6.02 -9.42 19.67
C GLU A 156 -5.52 -8.14 18.98
N ALA A 157 -4.25 -8.12 18.58
CA ALA A 157 -3.67 -7.00 17.84
C ALA A 157 -4.36 -6.80 16.47
N ILE A 158 -4.66 -7.89 15.75
CA ILE A 158 -5.41 -7.83 14.49
C ILE A 158 -6.81 -7.26 14.73
N ASN A 159 -7.51 -7.71 15.76
CA ASN A 159 -8.86 -7.25 16.08
C ASN A 159 -8.87 -5.76 16.44
N ALA A 160 -7.92 -5.31 17.27
CA ALA A 160 -7.75 -3.91 17.63
C ALA A 160 -7.47 -3.03 16.39
N PHE A 161 -6.57 -3.48 15.51
CA PHE A 161 -6.29 -2.80 14.25
C PHE A 161 -7.54 -2.69 13.37
N VAL A 162 -8.29 -3.77 13.21
CA VAL A 162 -9.52 -3.79 12.41
C VAL A 162 -10.60 -2.88 13.00
N ALA A 163 -10.76 -2.88 14.32
CA ALA A 163 -11.71 -2.00 15.02
C ALA A 163 -11.36 -0.52 14.81
N ALA A 164 -10.06 -0.17 14.86
CA ALA A 164 -9.59 1.18 14.59
C ALA A 164 -9.62 1.55 13.09
N ASN A 165 -9.53 0.56 12.20
CA ASN A 165 -9.41 0.76 10.75
C ASN A 165 -10.46 -0.07 9.96
N PRO A 166 -11.77 0.16 10.17
CA PRO A 166 -12.81 -0.71 9.61
C PRO A 166 -12.81 -0.77 8.09
N LYS A 167 -12.33 0.29 7.41
CA LYS A 167 -12.19 0.34 5.94
C LYS A 167 -11.25 -0.73 5.39
N THR A 168 -10.30 -1.23 6.18
CA THR A 168 -9.36 -2.28 5.76
C THR A 168 -10.04 -3.63 5.52
N THR A 169 -11.28 -3.79 6.02
CA THR A 169 -12.07 -5.02 5.82
C THR A 169 -12.82 -5.06 4.49
N LEU A 170 -12.94 -3.93 3.79
CA LEU A 170 -13.84 -3.81 2.63
C LEU A 170 -13.43 -4.74 1.48
N GLN A 171 -12.13 -4.80 1.15
CA GLN A 171 -11.64 -5.68 0.09
C GLN A 171 -11.89 -7.15 0.41
N GLY A 172 -11.63 -7.58 1.66
CA GLY A 172 -11.88 -8.94 2.10
C GLY A 172 -13.37 -9.31 2.03
N ARG A 173 -14.27 -8.41 2.43
CA ARG A 173 -15.72 -8.59 2.31
C ARG A 173 -16.16 -8.72 0.85
N TRP A 174 -15.62 -7.90 -0.05
CA TRP A 174 -15.92 -7.99 -1.47
C TRP A 174 -15.46 -9.33 -2.07
N LEU A 175 -14.24 -9.77 -1.76
CA LEU A 175 -13.70 -11.05 -2.22
C LEU A 175 -14.48 -12.26 -1.68
N ALA A 176 -15.00 -12.16 -0.45
CA ALA A 176 -15.86 -13.20 0.12
C ALA A 176 -17.22 -13.28 -0.62
N ALA A 177 -17.78 -12.14 -1.00
CA ALA A 177 -19.08 -12.05 -1.68
C ALA A 177 -19.03 -12.39 -3.18
N ASN A 178 -17.86 -12.33 -3.82
CA ASN A 178 -17.72 -12.51 -5.27
C ASN A 178 -16.89 -13.75 -5.59
N ALA A 179 -17.35 -14.55 -6.57
CA ALA A 179 -16.57 -15.68 -7.06
C ALA A 179 -15.31 -15.19 -7.82
N PRO A 180 -14.17 -15.89 -7.71
CA PRO A 180 -13.03 -15.60 -8.57
C PRO A 180 -13.39 -15.75 -10.05
N PRO A 181 -12.77 -14.95 -10.95
CA PRO A 181 -13.03 -15.08 -12.38
C PRO A 181 -12.56 -16.45 -12.90
N ALA A 182 -13.26 -16.97 -13.91
CA ALA A 182 -12.95 -18.27 -14.52
C ALA A 182 -11.59 -18.31 -15.24
N SER A 183 -11.14 -17.16 -15.74
CA SER A 183 -9.87 -17.00 -16.46
C SER A 183 -9.32 -15.58 -16.36
N TRP A 184 -8.07 -15.41 -16.78
CA TRP A 184 -7.45 -14.08 -16.94
C TRP A 184 -8.21 -13.19 -17.94
N ALA A 185 -8.80 -13.77 -18.98
CA ALA A 185 -9.53 -13.05 -20.02
C ALA A 185 -10.91 -12.56 -19.56
N THR A 186 -11.46 -13.16 -18.50
CA THR A 186 -12.76 -12.80 -17.92
C THR A 186 -12.59 -12.12 -16.56
N THR A 187 -11.42 -11.53 -16.32
CA THR A 187 -11.14 -10.78 -15.09
C THR A 187 -11.56 -9.32 -15.32
N PRO A 188 -12.48 -8.77 -14.50
CA PRO A 188 -12.94 -7.39 -14.63
C PRO A 188 -11.84 -6.37 -14.29
#